data_AF-A0A349WEH8-F1
#
_entry.id   AF-A0A349WEH8-F1
#
_cell.length_a   1.000
_cell.length_b   1.000
_cell.length_c   1.000
_cell.angle_alpha   90.00
_cell.angle_beta   90.00
_cell.angle_gamma   90.00
#
_symmetry.space_group_name_H-M   'P 1'
#
loop_
_entity.id
_entity.type
_entity.pdbx_description
1 polymer ?
#
loop_
_entity_poly.entity_id
_entity_poly.type
_entity_poly.pdbx_seq_one_letter_code
_entity_poly.pdbx_strand_id
1 'polypeptide(L)'
;YDLEKDPYEKESFSASKSFTVSLVDRLLQIHNQGYSRDLRLPNSQNLILDDGWHNLRNDLSGFIGFEFKLLEDEIVTHLGMWDDHDREFPIRSARGLPTEQESDQPSFLGKRTRSIQSQHYIILWEIKDSAPKERIRLEIGPTNQGILEGEFRYVPLPKPVPFSGGTHFILSMSTTTGDGDHFHDDVSFDGLSPLVNPKVKIIRSLTFKDSRPIRVQAIPSFADLSLNYSSHRLPVGPTLKFK
;
A
#
# COMPACT_ATOMS: atom_id res chain seq x y z
N TYR A 1 -0.80 13.04 39.67
CA TYR A 1 -2.19 13.32 39.29
C TYR A 1 -2.96 13.63 40.54
N ASP A 2 -3.51 14.83 40.65
CA ASP A 2 -4.40 15.23 41.76
C ASP A 2 -5.82 15.26 41.19
N LEU A 3 -6.53 14.14 41.39
CA LEU A 3 -7.88 13.92 40.84
C LEU A 3 -8.92 14.86 41.44
N GLU A 4 -8.58 15.60 42.50
CA GLU A 4 -9.45 16.65 43.05
C GLU A 4 -9.40 17.94 42.23
N LYS A 5 -8.34 18.16 41.44
CA LYS A 5 -8.11 19.42 40.72
C LYS A 5 -8.43 19.36 39.23
N ASP A 6 -8.26 18.22 38.59
CA ASP A 6 -8.63 18.01 37.18
C ASP A 6 -9.29 16.64 36.98
N PRO A 7 -10.53 16.45 37.49
CA PRO A 7 -11.23 15.18 37.42
C PRO A 7 -11.62 14.77 35.99
N TYR A 8 -11.44 15.66 35.01
CA TYR A 8 -11.79 15.43 33.61
C TYR A 8 -10.58 15.49 32.67
N GLU A 9 -9.36 15.54 33.22
CA GLU A 9 -8.10 15.56 32.47
C GLU A 9 -8.09 16.61 31.34
N LYS A 10 -8.57 17.81 31.65
CA LYS A 10 -8.72 18.93 30.71
C LYS A 10 -7.45 19.76 30.53
N GLU A 11 -6.40 19.52 31.32
CA GLU A 11 -5.12 20.17 31.09
C GLU A 11 -4.57 19.83 29.68
N SER A 12 -4.47 20.86 28.84
CA SER A 12 -3.82 20.74 27.53
C SER A 12 -2.30 20.79 27.72
N PHE A 13 -1.67 19.63 27.82
CA PHE A 13 -0.22 19.48 27.91
C PHE A 13 0.52 19.69 26.57
N SER A 14 -0.12 20.32 25.57
CA SER A 14 0.47 20.54 24.25
C SER A 14 1.52 21.67 24.22
N ALA A 15 2.30 21.84 25.29
CA ALA A 15 3.64 22.40 25.17
C ALA A 15 4.57 21.29 24.67
N SER A 16 4.38 20.87 23.42
CA SER A 16 5.23 19.86 22.79
C SER A 16 6.65 20.43 22.70
N LYS A 17 7.53 20.04 23.63
CA LYS A 17 8.96 20.26 23.47
C LYS A 17 9.35 19.60 22.13
N SER A 18 10.16 20.27 21.31
CA SER A 18 10.57 19.77 19.97
C SER A 18 11.05 18.32 19.99
N PHE A 19 11.70 17.91 21.08
CA PHE A 19 12.11 16.53 21.35
C PHE A 19 10.92 15.54 21.42
N THR A 20 9.82 15.91 22.07
CA THR A 20 8.61 15.07 22.17
C THR A 20 7.97 14.84 20.82
N VAL A 21 7.91 15.87 19.96
CA VAL A 21 7.41 15.73 18.57
C VAL A 21 8.27 14.73 17.80
N SER A 22 9.60 14.87 17.87
CA SER A 22 10.52 13.96 17.17
C SER A 22 10.40 12.51 17.65
N LEU A 23 10.12 12.28 18.94
CA LEU A 23 9.89 10.95 19.48
C LEU A 23 8.55 10.37 19.00
N VAL A 24 7.49 11.17 18.97
CA VAL A 24 6.18 10.76 18.47
C VAL A 24 6.26 10.39 16.99
N ASP A 25 6.90 11.21 16.17
CA ASP A 25 7.12 10.93 14.74
C ASP A 25 7.91 9.63 14.54
N ARG A 26 8.94 9.41 15.38
CA ARG A 26 9.74 8.19 15.31
C ARG A 26 8.95 6.95 15.74
N LEU A 27 8.15 7.05 16.80
CA LEU A 27 7.27 5.96 17.24
C LEU A 27 6.22 5.64 16.19
N LEU A 28 5.60 6.67 15.59
CA LEU A 28 4.65 6.51 14.49
C LEU A 28 5.31 5.81 13.30
N GLN A 29 6.51 6.24 12.92
CA GLN A 29 7.28 5.59 11.87
C GLN A 29 7.50 4.11 12.19
N ILE A 30 8.00 3.77 13.38
CA ILE A 30 8.27 2.38 13.79
C ILE A 30 6.99 1.54 13.75
N HIS A 31 5.87 2.09 14.24
CA HIS A 31 4.61 1.38 14.31
C HIS A 31 4.03 1.11 12.91
N ASN A 32 4.01 2.13 12.06
CA ASN A 32 3.36 2.05 10.75
C ASN A 32 4.21 1.32 9.70
N GLN A 33 5.54 1.40 9.81
CA GLN A 33 6.45 0.65 8.95
C GLN A 33 6.45 -0.85 9.24
N GLY A 34 5.96 -1.27 10.42
CA GLY A 34 5.94 -2.67 10.82
C GLY A 34 7.34 -3.30 10.75
N TYR A 35 7.48 -4.33 9.91
CA TYR A 35 8.74 -5.04 9.70
C TYR A 35 9.83 -4.18 9.01
N SER A 36 9.52 -3.01 8.43
CA SER A 36 10.51 -2.17 7.73
C SER A 36 11.40 -1.33 8.68
N ARG A 37 11.88 -1.92 9.78
CA ARG A 37 13.02 -1.39 10.54
C ARG A 37 14.27 -1.46 9.64
N ASP A 38 15.38 -0.82 10.03
CA ASP A 38 16.65 -1.04 9.34
C ASP A 38 17.10 -2.49 9.58
N LEU A 39 16.57 -3.39 8.77
CA LEU A 39 16.85 -4.81 8.78
C LEU A 39 18.08 -5.14 7.92
N ARG A 40 18.80 -4.13 7.41
CA ARG A 40 19.88 -4.27 6.43
C ARG A 40 19.43 -5.15 5.25
N LEU A 41 18.25 -4.84 4.73
CA LEU A 41 17.63 -5.59 3.65
C LEU A 41 18.56 -5.59 2.43
N PRO A 42 18.61 -6.71 1.68
CA PRO A 42 19.44 -6.79 0.50
C PRO A 42 18.95 -5.81 -0.56
N ASN A 43 19.87 -5.30 -1.37
CA ASN A 43 19.51 -4.66 -2.62
C ASN A 43 18.80 -5.70 -3.50
N SER A 44 17.62 -5.32 -4.00
CA SER A 44 16.80 -6.14 -4.86
C SER A 44 16.34 -5.33 -6.08
N GLN A 45 15.91 -6.04 -7.11
CA GLN A 45 15.17 -5.43 -8.21
C GLN A 45 13.74 -5.08 -7.80
N ASN A 46 13.12 -5.84 -6.89
CA ASN A 46 11.72 -5.63 -6.53
C ASN A 46 11.58 -4.48 -5.53
N LEU A 47 10.52 -3.66 -5.67
CA LEU A 47 10.18 -2.65 -4.67
C LEU A 47 9.69 -3.28 -3.38
N ILE A 48 8.83 -4.29 -3.47
CA ILE A 48 8.33 -5.08 -2.35
C ILE A 48 9.17 -6.36 -2.27
N LEU A 49 9.81 -6.57 -1.13
CA LEU A 49 10.68 -7.73 -0.86
C LEU A 49 9.91 -8.86 -0.17
N ASP A 50 8.97 -8.48 0.68
CA ASP A 50 8.04 -9.33 1.41
C ASP A 50 6.73 -8.56 1.51
N ASP A 51 5.64 -9.19 1.13
CA ASP A 51 4.29 -8.64 1.04
C ASP A 51 3.66 -8.36 2.40
N GLY A 52 4.22 -8.86 3.51
CA GLY A 52 3.68 -8.61 4.84
C GLY A 52 2.21 -9.06 4.96
N TRP A 53 1.45 -8.42 5.86
CA TRP A 53 0.02 -8.77 6.08
C TRP A 53 -0.92 -7.59 5.76
N HIS A 54 -0.44 -6.58 5.03
CA HIS A 54 -1.22 -5.37 4.77
C HIS A 54 -2.10 -5.54 3.52
N ASN A 55 -3.36 -5.91 3.72
CA ASN A 55 -4.27 -6.11 2.59
C ASN A 55 -4.61 -4.83 1.80
N LEU A 56 -4.93 -5.02 0.51
CA LEU A 56 -5.44 -3.98 -0.37
C LEU A 56 -6.92 -3.68 -0.08
N ARG A 57 -7.33 -2.41 -0.14
CA ARG A 57 -8.75 -1.98 -0.13
C ARG A 57 -9.44 -2.11 -1.50
N ASN A 58 -9.46 -3.30 -2.08
CA ASN A 58 -10.16 -3.56 -3.35
C ASN A 58 -11.70 -3.36 -3.26
N ASP A 59 -12.24 -3.28 -2.04
CA ASP A 59 -13.63 -2.91 -1.78
C ASP A 59 -13.93 -1.43 -2.13
N LEU A 60 -12.91 -0.62 -2.39
CA LEU A 60 -13.04 0.76 -2.88
C LEU A 60 -12.88 0.82 -4.40
N SER A 61 -13.77 1.57 -5.05
CA SER A 61 -13.65 1.88 -6.48
C SER A 61 -12.85 3.19 -6.69
N GLY A 62 -11.86 3.16 -7.57
CA GLY A 62 -10.99 4.31 -7.86
C GLY A 62 -9.54 3.88 -8.05
N PHE A 63 -8.62 4.56 -7.39
CA PHE A 63 -7.20 4.26 -7.36
C PHE A 63 -6.71 4.14 -5.92
N ILE A 64 -5.87 3.15 -5.68
CA ILE A 64 -5.16 2.95 -4.41
C ILE A 64 -3.67 2.86 -4.69
N GLY A 65 -2.88 3.41 -3.78
CA GLY A 65 -1.44 3.39 -3.91
C GLY A 65 -0.74 4.03 -2.72
N PHE A 66 0.48 4.49 -2.98
CA PHE A 66 1.31 5.14 -1.98
C PHE A 66 2.21 6.20 -2.61
N GLU A 67 2.58 7.16 -1.77
CA GLU A 67 3.61 8.14 -2.07
C GLU A 67 4.95 7.62 -1.55
N PHE A 68 5.99 7.69 -2.38
CA PHE A 68 7.35 7.32 -2.00
C PHE A 68 8.37 8.27 -2.59
N LYS A 69 9.57 8.25 -2.01
CA LYS A 69 10.75 8.99 -2.47
C LYS A 69 11.84 8.00 -2.85
N LEU A 70 12.45 8.19 -4.03
CA LEU A 70 13.69 7.49 -4.37
C LEU A 70 14.86 8.11 -3.60
N LEU A 71 15.70 7.27 -3.00
CA LEU A 71 16.88 7.73 -2.26
C LEU A 71 18.12 7.88 -3.15
N GLU A 72 18.19 7.12 -4.23
CA GLU A 72 19.27 7.14 -5.22
C GLU A 72 18.72 7.09 -6.65
N ASP A 73 19.60 7.31 -7.63
CA ASP A 73 19.25 7.23 -9.05
C ASP A 73 18.92 5.79 -9.42
N GLU A 74 17.77 5.58 -10.06
CA GLU A 74 17.26 4.24 -10.36
C GLU A 74 16.65 4.14 -11.75
N ILE A 75 16.60 2.91 -12.28
CA ILE A 75 15.99 2.63 -13.58
C ILE A 75 14.81 1.70 -13.35
N VAL A 76 13.60 2.20 -13.59
CA VAL A 76 12.39 1.37 -13.51
C VAL A 76 12.25 0.56 -14.79
N THR A 77 12.00 -0.73 -14.64
CA THR A 77 11.92 -1.71 -15.74
C THR A 77 10.54 -2.33 -15.90
N HIS A 78 9.78 -2.45 -14.80
CA HIS A 78 8.44 -3.04 -14.76
C HIS A 78 7.54 -2.23 -13.85
N LEU A 79 6.24 -2.21 -14.15
CA LEU A 79 5.20 -1.96 -13.14
C LEU A 79 4.47 -3.26 -12.88
N GLY A 80 3.92 -3.41 -11.69
CA GLY A 80 3.18 -4.61 -11.33
C GLY A 80 2.04 -4.33 -10.37
N MET A 81 1.22 -5.35 -10.19
CA MET A 81 0.24 -5.40 -9.14
C MET A 81 0.25 -6.76 -8.49
N TRP A 82 -0.18 -6.80 -7.25
CA TRP A 82 -0.39 -8.02 -6.51
C TRP A 82 -1.55 -8.82 -7.12
N ASP A 83 -1.40 -10.14 -7.16
CA ASP A 83 -2.35 -11.10 -7.73
C ASP A 83 -2.34 -12.39 -6.90
N ASP A 84 -3.46 -12.69 -6.24
CA ASP A 84 -3.62 -13.90 -5.44
C ASP A 84 -4.05 -15.13 -6.24
N HIS A 85 -4.04 -16.28 -5.58
CA HIS A 85 -4.70 -17.49 -6.05
C HIS A 85 -6.20 -17.27 -6.27
N ASP A 86 -6.70 -17.76 -7.41
CA ASP A 86 -8.12 -17.83 -7.73
C ASP A 86 -8.80 -18.76 -6.73
N ARG A 87 -9.32 -18.18 -5.64
CA ARG A 87 -10.12 -18.83 -4.59
C ARG A 87 -9.40 -19.91 -3.77
N GLU A 88 -8.96 -19.50 -2.59
CA GLU A 88 -9.56 -20.06 -1.37
C GLU A 88 -10.33 -18.90 -0.74
N PHE A 89 -11.66 -18.98 -0.73
CA PHE A 89 -12.49 -17.94 -0.12
C PHE A 89 -12.06 -17.76 1.34
N PRO A 90 -11.94 -16.54 1.89
CA PRO A 90 -12.34 -16.38 3.28
C PRO A 90 -13.79 -16.84 3.33
N ILE A 91 -14.12 -17.76 4.24
CA ILE A 91 -15.48 -18.34 4.32
C ILE A 91 -16.52 -17.22 4.53
N ARG A 92 -16.07 -16.04 4.97
CA ARG A 92 -16.86 -14.84 5.20
C ARG A 92 -16.49 -13.70 4.23
N SER A 93 -17.51 -13.00 3.74
CA SER A 93 -17.31 -11.74 2.98
C SER A 93 -16.76 -10.63 3.90
N ALA A 94 -16.01 -9.67 3.37
CA ALA A 94 -15.41 -8.55 4.12
C ALA A 94 -16.42 -7.70 4.96
N ARG A 95 -17.74 -7.93 4.81
CA ARG A 95 -18.82 -7.34 5.61
C ARG A 95 -19.90 -8.33 6.06
N GLY A 96 -19.65 -9.64 5.97
CA GLY A 96 -20.55 -10.68 6.46
C GLY A 96 -20.69 -10.61 7.98
N LEU A 97 -21.88 -10.88 8.51
CA LEU A 97 -22.07 -11.11 9.95
C LEU A 97 -21.54 -12.51 10.28
N PRO A 98 -20.71 -12.68 11.33
CA PRO A 98 -20.17 -13.98 11.69
C PRO A 98 -21.30 -14.95 12.04
N THR A 99 -21.25 -16.16 11.48
CA THR A 99 -22.10 -17.29 11.87
C THR A 99 -21.22 -18.43 12.40
N GLU A 100 -21.76 -19.31 13.26
CA GLU A 100 -21.01 -20.43 13.87
C GLU A 100 -20.42 -21.44 12.86
N GLN A 101 -20.70 -21.26 11.57
CA GLN A 101 -20.29 -22.15 10.47
C GLN A 101 -19.13 -21.57 9.64
N GLU A 102 -18.69 -20.34 9.93
CA GLU A 102 -17.64 -19.63 9.20
C GLU A 102 -16.35 -19.61 10.03
N SER A 103 -15.20 -19.89 9.40
CA SER A 103 -13.87 -19.83 10.03
C SER A 103 -13.07 -18.67 9.45
N ASP A 104 -12.49 -17.83 10.31
CA ASP A 104 -11.61 -16.70 9.97
C ASP A 104 -10.18 -17.18 9.56
N GLN A 105 -10.06 -18.31 8.83
CA GLN A 105 -8.73 -18.86 8.51
C GLN A 105 -8.18 -18.29 7.18
N PRO A 106 -6.97 -17.70 7.19
CA PRO A 106 -6.21 -17.37 5.97
C PRO A 106 -6.07 -18.56 5.02
N SER A 107 -6.11 -18.29 3.72
CA SER A 107 -5.76 -19.24 2.67
C SER A 107 -4.27 -19.55 2.67
N PHE A 108 -3.82 -20.38 3.61
CA PHE A 108 -2.45 -20.90 3.58
C PHE A 108 -2.36 -22.00 2.52
N LEU A 109 -1.89 -21.61 1.32
CA LEU A 109 -1.47 -22.46 0.18
C LEU A 109 -2.57 -22.80 -0.84
N GLY A 110 -3.00 -21.80 -1.61
CA GLY A 110 -3.96 -21.98 -2.70
C GLY A 110 -3.48 -22.98 -3.76
N LYS A 111 -4.23 -24.07 -3.93
CA LYS A 111 -3.98 -25.08 -5.00
C LYS A 111 -4.50 -24.65 -6.38
N ARG A 112 -5.12 -23.48 -6.49
CA ARG A 112 -5.78 -22.99 -7.70
C ARG A 112 -4.88 -22.01 -8.45
N THR A 113 -5.11 -21.89 -9.77
CA THR A 113 -4.38 -20.93 -10.62
C THR A 113 -4.59 -19.52 -10.12
N ARG A 114 -3.69 -18.59 -10.46
CA ARG A 114 -3.89 -17.15 -10.25
C ARG A 114 -4.34 -16.51 -11.56
N SER A 115 -5.37 -15.66 -11.56
CA SER A 115 -5.76 -14.92 -12.76
C SER A 115 -6.50 -13.62 -12.49
N ILE A 116 -6.13 -12.60 -13.27
CA ILE A 116 -6.81 -11.32 -13.27
C ILE A 116 -8.09 -11.41 -14.10
N GLN A 117 -9.24 -11.14 -13.48
CA GLN A 117 -10.58 -11.16 -14.07
C GLN A 117 -10.97 -9.84 -14.72
N SER A 118 -10.48 -8.71 -14.20
CA SER A 118 -10.85 -7.38 -14.66
C SER A 118 -9.70 -6.59 -15.27
N GLN A 119 -10.04 -5.51 -15.96
CA GLN A 119 -9.06 -4.62 -16.54
C GLN A 119 -8.60 -3.58 -15.52
N HIS A 120 -7.31 -3.55 -15.22
CA HIS A 120 -6.71 -2.57 -14.31
C HIS A 120 -5.65 -1.70 -15.01
N TYR A 121 -5.40 -0.54 -14.41
CA TYR A 121 -4.33 0.36 -14.75
C TYR A 121 -3.36 0.48 -13.60
N ILE A 122 -2.06 0.34 -13.87
CA ILE A 122 -0.98 0.67 -12.92
C ILE A 122 -0.31 1.93 -13.45
N ILE A 123 -0.20 2.94 -12.58
CA ILE A 123 0.24 4.28 -12.96
C ILE A 123 1.32 4.76 -12.01
N LEU A 124 2.45 5.19 -12.57
CA LEU A 124 3.51 5.89 -11.88
C LEU A 124 3.39 7.39 -12.18
N TRP A 125 3.20 8.17 -11.12
CA TRP A 125 3.12 9.63 -11.15
C TRP A 125 4.38 10.21 -10.53
N GLU A 126 4.94 11.26 -11.14
CA GLU A 126 6.01 12.07 -10.56
C GLU A 126 5.39 13.33 -9.95
N ILE A 127 5.72 13.64 -8.70
CA ILE A 127 5.26 14.85 -8.03
C ILE A 127 6.25 15.97 -8.33
N LYS A 128 5.83 16.95 -9.14
CA LYS A 128 6.56 18.21 -9.38
C LYS A 128 5.70 19.38 -8.93
N ASP A 129 6.29 20.35 -8.24
CA ASP A 129 5.60 21.56 -7.80
C ASP A 129 4.27 21.26 -7.07
N SER A 130 4.29 20.22 -6.23
CA SER A 130 3.13 19.71 -5.47
C SER A 130 1.97 19.15 -6.31
N ALA A 131 2.15 18.97 -7.63
CA ALA A 131 1.17 18.37 -8.52
C ALA A 131 1.65 17.01 -9.06
N PRO A 132 0.85 15.93 -8.91
CA PRO A 132 1.15 14.65 -9.55
C PRO A 132 1.02 14.75 -11.07
N LYS A 133 2.07 14.35 -11.80
CA LYS A 133 2.08 14.21 -13.26
C LYS A 133 2.32 12.77 -13.67
N GLU A 134 1.45 12.24 -14.51
CA GLU A 134 1.59 10.88 -15.04
C GLU A 134 2.91 10.73 -15.82
N ARG A 135 3.67 9.68 -15.52
CA ARG A 135 4.91 9.34 -16.22
C ARG A 135 4.80 8.05 -17.00
N ILE A 136 4.14 7.06 -16.41
CA ILE A 136 4.01 5.72 -16.96
C ILE A 136 2.60 5.23 -16.61
N ARG A 137 1.89 4.69 -17.59
CA ARG A 137 0.63 3.98 -17.41
C ARG A 137 0.72 2.65 -18.13
N LEU A 138 0.41 1.58 -17.42
CA LEU A 138 0.31 0.24 -17.96
C LEU A 138 -1.08 -0.32 -17.71
N GLU A 139 -1.50 -1.17 -18.62
CA GLU A 139 -2.76 -1.89 -18.57
C GLU A 139 -2.47 -3.37 -18.31
N ILE A 140 -3.17 -3.93 -17.32
CA ILE A 140 -3.04 -5.33 -16.91
C ILE A 140 -4.44 -5.91 -16.69
N GLY A 141 -4.71 -7.09 -17.26
CA GLY A 141 -6.05 -7.67 -17.27
C GLY A 141 -6.06 -9.08 -17.89
N PRO A 142 -7.24 -9.66 -18.16
CA PRO A 142 -7.36 -11.06 -18.59
C PRO A 142 -6.49 -11.43 -19.80
N THR A 143 -6.32 -10.51 -20.75
CA THR A 143 -5.54 -10.71 -21.98
C THR A 143 -4.07 -10.36 -21.86
N ASN A 144 -3.68 -9.59 -20.84
CA ASN A 144 -2.31 -9.18 -20.57
C ASN A 144 -2.07 -9.22 -19.06
N GLN A 145 -1.85 -10.42 -18.52
CA GLN A 145 -1.68 -10.60 -17.07
C GLN A 145 -0.23 -10.38 -16.61
N GLY A 146 0.70 -10.01 -17.49
CA GLY A 146 2.12 -9.94 -17.11
C GLY A 146 2.72 -11.27 -16.64
N ILE A 147 3.89 -11.21 -16.04
CA ILE A 147 4.67 -12.35 -15.53
C ILE A 147 4.44 -12.45 -14.03
N LEU A 148 4.00 -13.62 -13.56
CA LEU A 148 3.84 -13.89 -12.13
C LEU A 148 5.20 -14.19 -11.49
N GLU A 149 5.58 -13.42 -10.47
CA GLU A 149 6.77 -13.61 -9.65
C GLU A 149 6.39 -13.47 -8.16
N GLY A 150 6.47 -14.57 -7.40
CA GLY A 150 5.94 -14.58 -6.03
C GLY A 150 4.44 -14.29 -6.07
N GLU A 151 4.00 -13.26 -5.35
CA GLU A 151 2.59 -12.83 -5.25
C GLU A 151 2.19 -11.68 -6.19
N PHE A 152 3.08 -11.33 -7.13
CA PHE A 152 2.89 -10.15 -7.95
C PHE A 152 2.99 -10.49 -9.43
N ARG A 153 2.14 -9.84 -10.23
CA ARG A 153 2.26 -9.80 -11.67
C ARG A 153 2.99 -8.55 -12.11
N TYR A 154 4.04 -8.73 -12.91
CA TYR A 154 4.83 -7.65 -13.48
C TYR A 154 4.65 -7.56 -14.99
N VAL A 155 4.41 -6.35 -15.47
CA VAL A 155 4.38 -6.02 -16.89
C VAL A 155 5.64 -5.22 -17.23
N PRO A 156 6.48 -5.71 -18.18
CA PRO A 156 7.67 -5.00 -18.59
C PRO A 156 7.31 -3.69 -19.29
N LEU A 157 8.09 -2.65 -19.02
CA LEU A 157 7.99 -1.41 -19.77
C LEU A 157 8.56 -1.60 -21.18
N PRO A 158 7.98 -0.96 -22.22
CA PRO A 158 8.54 -0.99 -23.56
C PRO A 158 10.00 -0.50 -23.62
N LYS A 159 10.34 0.43 -22.72
CA LYS A 159 11.71 0.91 -22.50
C LYS A 159 11.91 1.18 -21.01
N PRO A 160 13.04 0.76 -20.40
CA PRO A 160 13.40 1.15 -19.05
C PRO A 160 13.47 2.68 -18.91
N VAL A 161 13.01 3.21 -17.78
CA VAL A 161 12.91 4.66 -17.54
C VAL A 161 13.80 5.05 -16.36
N PRO A 162 14.83 5.89 -16.58
CA PRO A 162 15.67 6.38 -15.50
C PRO A 162 14.96 7.49 -14.71
N PHE A 163 15.15 7.50 -13.40
CA PHE A 163 14.69 8.54 -12.48
C PHE A 163 15.81 8.94 -11.53
N SER A 164 15.84 10.22 -11.18
CA SER A 164 16.83 10.76 -10.26
C SER A 164 16.45 10.52 -8.81
N GLY A 165 17.46 10.23 -7.99
CA GLY A 165 17.35 10.20 -6.54
C GLY A 165 16.84 11.53 -6.00
N GLY A 166 16.10 11.47 -4.90
CA GLY A 166 15.43 12.62 -4.30
C GLY A 166 14.04 12.92 -4.86
N THR A 167 13.64 12.30 -5.98
CA THR A 167 12.34 12.55 -6.62
C THR A 167 11.19 11.85 -5.86
N HIS A 168 10.05 12.53 -5.78
CA HIS A 168 8.83 12.03 -5.17
C HIS A 168 7.89 11.46 -6.22
N PHE A 169 7.29 10.32 -5.92
CA PHE A 169 6.38 9.62 -6.81
C PHE A 169 5.12 9.17 -6.08
N ILE A 170 4.06 8.95 -6.85
CA ILE A 170 2.92 8.13 -6.46
C ILE A 170 2.95 6.91 -7.35
N LEU A 171 2.86 5.73 -6.77
CA LEU A 171 2.54 4.51 -7.51
C LEU A 171 1.14 4.08 -7.12
N SER A 172 0.26 3.90 -8.10
CA SER A 172 -1.14 3.57 -7.88
C SER A 172 -1.62 2.49 -8.85
N MET A 173 -2.61 1.71 -8.45
CA MET A 173 -3.41 0.92 -9.38
C MET A 173 -4.90 1.21 -9.24
N SER A 174 -5.65 0.96 -10.30
CA SER A 174 -7.10 1.04 -10.27
C SER A 174 -7.72 -0.16 -9.57
N THR A 175 -8.73 0.10 -8.77
CA THR A 175 -9.54 -0.92 -8.09
C THR A 175 -11.01 -0.70 -8.43
N THR A 176 -11.76 -1.80 -8.60
CA THR A 176 -13.20 -1.75 -8.85
C THR A 176 -13.90 -2.72 -7.92
N THR A 177 -14.90 -2.22 -7.19
CA THR A 177 -15.63 -3.05 -6.23
C THR A 177 -16.44 -4.12 -6.97
N GLY A 178 -16.19 -5.40 -6.67
CA GLY A 178 -16.98 -6.51 -7.22
C GLY A 178 -16.67 -6.84 -8.68
N ASP A 179 -15.44 -6.56 -9.14
CA ASP A 179 -14.98 -6.86 -10.50
C ASP A 179 -14.54 -8.32 -10.71
N GLY A 180 -14.49 -9.10 -9.64
CA GLY A 180 -14.20 -10.54 -9.67
C GLY A 180 -12.76 -10.87 -9.28
N ASP A 181 -11.88 -9.88 -9.14
CA ASP A 181 -10.52 -10.07 -8.66
C ASP A 181 -10.50 -10.29 -7.14
N HIS A 182 -9.77 -11.33 -6.71
CA HIS A 182 -9.69 -11.79 -5.33
C HIS A 182 -8.48 -11.20 -4.59
N PHE A 183 -8.59 -11.04 -3.26
CA PHE A 183 -7.51 -10.51 -2.42
C PHE A 183 -7.31 -11.30 -1.12
N HIS A 184 -6.10 -11.17 -0.57
CA HIS A 184 -5.32 -12.17 0.19
C HIS A 184 -6.04 -12.79 1.39
N ASP A 185 -6.81 -11.99 2.12
CA ASP A 185 -7.40 -12.44 3.38
C ASP A 185 -8.55 -11.54 3.84
N ASP A 186 -9.42 -12.04 4.72
CA ASP A 186 -10.40 -11.20 5.45
C ASP A 186 -9.76 -10.40 6.59
N VAL A 187 -8.51 -10.72 6.92
CA VAL A 187 -7.74 -10.06 7.97
C VAL A 187 -7.39 -8.63 7.55
N SER A 188 -7.49 -7.71 8.52
CA SER A 188 -7.66 -6.28 8.33
C SER A 188 -6.70 -5.62 7.32
N PHE A 189 -7.22 -4.62 6.59
CA PHE A 189 -6.42 -3.52 6.00
C PHE A 189 -5.36 -2.98 6.97
N ASP A 190 -5.55 -3.19 8.27
CA ASP A 190 -4.64 -2.72 9.29
C ASP A 190 -3.41 -3.59 9.58
N GLY A 191 -3.21 -4.67 8.83
CA GLY A 191 -2.09 -5.58 8.97
C GLY A 191 -0.72 -4.93 8.72
N LEU A 192 0.36 -5.67 8.94
CA LEU A 192 1.71 -5.08 8.93
C LEU A 192 2.15 -4.66 7.52
N SER A 193 2.67 -3.43 7.38
CA SER A 193 3.18 -2.91 6.11
C SER A 193 4.28 -3.81 5.51
N PRO A 194 4.37 -3.92 4.17
CA PRO A 194 5.34 -4.76 3.49
C PRO A 194 6.80 -4.36 3.75
N LEU A 195 7.72 -5.31 3.56
CA LEU A 195 9.14 -4.99 3.48
C LEU A 195 9.46 -4.35 2.14
N VAL A 196 10.01 -3.14 2.19
CA VAL A 196 10.34 -2.35 1.01
C VAL A 196 11.83 -2.30 0.77
N ASN A 197 12.19 -2.17 -0.51
CA ASN A 197 13.55 -2.00 -0.96
C ASN A 197 14.23 -0.80 -0.25
N PRO A 198 15.48 -0.92 0.23
CA PRO A 198 16.16 0.17 0.93
C PRO A 198 16.36 1.44 0.08
N LYS A 199 16.21 1.33 -1.24
CA LYS A 199 16.29 2.44 -2.20
C LYS A 199 15.08 3.38 -2.17
N VAL A 200 13.97 2.96 -1.52
CA VAL A 200 12.74 3.75 -1.43
C VAL A 200 12.43 4.14 0.01
N LYS A 201 11.94 5.36 0.19
CA LYS A 201 11.32 5.81 1.43
C LYS A 201 9.82 5.99 1.23
N ILE A 202 9.02 5.19 1.93
CA ILE A 202 7.56 5.33 1.93
C ILE A 202 7.15 6.56 2.75
N ILE A 203 6.31 7.40 2.13
CA ILE A 203 5.80 8.62 2.75
C ILE A 203 4.43 8.35 3.37
N ARG A 204 3.49 7.78 2.60
CA ARG A 204 2.13 7.45 3.06
C ARG A 204 1.36 6.61 2.06
N SER A 205 0.33 5.91 2.52
CA SER A 205 -0.69 5.29 1.69
C SER A 205 -1.75 6.32 1.28
N LEU A 206 -2.35 6.13 0.11
CA LEU A 206 -3.34 7.06 -0.44
C LEU A 206 -4.36 6.38 -1.36
N THR A 207 -5.50 7.04 -1.51
CA THR A 207 -6.53 6.73 -2.50
C THR A 207 -6.99 8.01 -3.21
N PHE A 208 -7.49 7.87 -4.43
CA PHE A 208 -8.12 8.94 -5.18
C PHE A 208 -9.06 8.40 -6.26
N LYS A 209 -9.95 9.25 -6.75
CA LYS A 209 -10.72 8.98 -7.97
C LYS A 209 -9.96 9.53 -9.18
N ASP A 210 -10.11 8.89 -10.34
CA ASP A 210 -9.57 9.39 -11.60
C ASP A 210 -10.30 10.67 -12.02
N SER A 211 -9.82 11.78 -11.49
CA SER A 211 -10.36 13.11 -11.66
C SER A 211 -9.17 14.05 -11.80
N ARG A 212 -9.29 15.07 -12.66
CA ARG A 212 -8.26 16.07 -12.86
C ARG A 212 -8.74 17.41 -12.31
N PRO A 213 -8.03 18.05 -11.36
CA PRO A 213 -6.81 17.59 -10.70
C PRO A 213 -7.05 16.42 -9.73
N ILE A 214 -6.05 15.55 -9.56
CA ILE A 214 -6.12 14.42 -8.62
C ILE A 214 -6.15 14.96 -7.20
N ARG A 215 -7.16 14.54 -6.43
CA ARG A 215 -7.28 14.85 -5.01
C ARG A 215 -6.96 13.60 -4.20
N VAL A 216 -5.71 13.49 -3.77
CA VAL A 216 -5.25 12.40 -2.91
C VAL A 216 -5.86 12.50 -1.52
N GLN A 217 -6.28 11.36 -0.99
CA GLN A 217 -6.83 11.23 0.35
C GLN A 217 -6.14 10.04 1.03
N ALA A 218 -6.13 10.03 2.37
CA ALA A 218 -5.75 8.82 3.09
C ALA A 218 -6.70 7.70 2.70
N ILE A 219 -6.19 6.47 2.57
CA ILE A 219 -7.06 5.31 2.41
C ILE A 219 -7.93 5.23 3.67
N PRO A 220 -9.26 5.17 3.55
CA PRO A 220 -10.13 5.02 4.71
C PRO A 220 -9.68 3.82 5.54
N SER A 221 -9.63 3.98 6.85
CA SER A 221 -9.38 2.93 7.83
C SER A 221 -10.63 2.73 8.69
N PHE A 222 -10.58 1.87 9.72
CA PHE A 222 -11.67 1.84 10.71
C PHE A 222 -11.85 3.23 11.36
N ALA A 223 -13.09 3.52 11.76
CA ALA A 223 -13.59 4.88 12.04
C ALA A 223 -12.87 5.60 13.20
N ASP A 224 -12.08 4.89 14.00
CA ASP A 224 -11.33 5.35 15.16
C ASP A 224 -9.84 5.61 14.88
N LEU A 225 -9.35 5.28 13.68
CA LEU A 225 -7.94 5.46 13.32
C LEU A 225 -7.64 6.89 12.84
N SER A 226 -6.60 7.48 13.42
CA SER A 226 -6.10 8.82 13.10
C SER A 226 -5.63 8.92 11.63
N LEU A 227 -5.65 10.12 11.02
CA LEU A 227 -5.04 10.36 9.70
C LEU A 227 -3.55 9.94 9.64
N ASN A 228 -2.87 10.01 10.79
CA ASN A 228 -1.49 9.56 10.95
C ASN A 228 -1.30 8.09 10.59
N TYR A 229 -2.37 7.30 10.66
CA TYR A 229 -2.40 5.91 10.26
C TYR A 229 -1.81 5.70 8.87
N SER A 230 -2.18 6.53 7.90
CA SER A 230 -1.67 6.41 6.52
C SER A 230 -0.16 6.66 6.38
N SER A 231 0.47 7.35 7.33
CA SER A 231 1.88 7.76 7.23
C SER A 231 2.82 6.56 7.27
N HIS A 232 3.83 6.55 6.41
CA HIS A 232 4.85 5.49 6.32
C HIS A 232 4.30 4.09 6.00
N ARG A 233 3.04 3.98 5.58
CA ARG A 233 2.42 2.71 5.17
C ARG A 233 2.38 2.57 3.65
N LEU A 234 2.48 1.32 3.21
CA LEU A 234 2.30 0.92 1.83
C LEU A 234 1.18 -0.12 1.80
N PRO A 235 0.09 0.08 1.03
CA PRO A 235 -0.87 -1.00 0.79
C PRO A 235 -0.25 -2.02 -0.15
N VAL A 236 -0.37 -3.32 0.16
CA VAL A 236 -0.05 -4.37 -0.84
C VAL A 236 -0.97 -4.17 -2.03
N GLY A 237 -0.45 -4.23 -3.24
CA GLY A 237 -1.18 -3.88 -4.45
C GLY A 237 -0.23 -3.45 -5.54
N PRO A 238 -0.10 -2.14 -5.82
CA PRO A 238 0.78 -1.70 -6.89
C PRO A 238 2.27 -1.83 -6.50
N THR A 239 3.10 -2.27 -7.43
CA THR A 239 4.55 -2.46 -7.24
C THR A 239 5.33 -2.11 -8.51
N LEU A 240 6.66 -2.12 -8.44
CA LEU A 240 7.55 -1.91 -9.59
C LEU A 240 8.86 -2.69 -9.42
N LYS A 241 9.61 -2.82 -10.52
CA LYS A 241 10.99 -3.34 -10.51
C LYS A 241 11.97 -2.30 -10.98
N PHE A 242 13.10 -2.27 -10.30
CA PHE A 242 14.33 -1.61 -10.70
C PHE A 242 15.16 -2.52 -11.63
N LYS A 243 16.27 -2.01 -12.14
CA LYS A 243 17.22 -2.76 -12.96
C LYS A 243 18.22 -3.52 -12.09
#